data_AF-A0A9P6D6R0-F1
#
_entry.id   AF-A0A9P6D6R0-F1
#
_cell.length_a   1.000
_cell.length_b   1.000
_cell.length_c   1.000
_cell.angle_alpha   90.00
_cell.angle_beta   90.00
_cell.angle_gamma   90.00
#
_symmetry.space_group_name_H-M   'P 1'
#
loop_
_entity.id
_entity.type
_entity.pdbx_description
1 polymer ?
#
loop_
_entity_poly.entity_id
_entity_poly.type
_entity_poly.pdbx_seq_one_letter_code
_entity_poly.pdbx_strand_id
1 'polypeptide(L)'
;MLGFRTARILLSRRALSRRHLSTEAPPAPRPMPKDETGDDFRPSWVYLGSRLVSWVVIPGTGLYSIFFYDFGDHEHVFQPVRRWGADTVNGFFSLSSSEKRLQLEDASTPQFSDSETTA
;
A
#
# COMPACT_ATOMS: atom_id res chain seq x y z
N MET A 1 21.10 48.54 -1.34
CA MET A 1 20.94 47.18 -1.92
C MET A 1 20.34 46.32 -0.82
N LEU A 2 19.15 45.72 -0.84
CA LEU A 2 18.18 45.28 -1.86
C LEU A 2 16.76 45.56 -1.33
N GLY A 3 15.87 46.12 -2.16
CA GLY A 3 14.45 46.26 -1.84
C GLY A 3 13.66 45.06 -2.37
N PHE A 4 12.94 44.37 -1.49
CA PHE A 4 12.02 43.29 -1.88
C PHE A 4 10.73 43.89 -2.46
N ARG A 5 10.54 43.74 -3.78
CA ARG A 5 9.28 44.04 -4.47
C ARG A 5 8.35 42.84 -4.32
N THR A 6 7.38 42.92 -3.43
CA THR A 6 6.27 41.96 -3.33
C THR A 6 5.34 42.14 -4.54
N ALA A 7 5.26 41.09 -5.37
CA ALA A 7 4.40 41.06 -6.54
C ALA A 7 2.92 41.06 -6.11
N ARG A 8 2.15 42.04 -6.60
CA ARG A 8 0.69 42.07 -6.50
C ARG A 8 0.12 40.97 -7.38
N ILE A 9 -0.37 39.90 -6.76
CA ILE A 9 -1.16 38.87 -7.43
C ILE A 9 -2.50 39.52 -7.80
N LEU A 10 -2.69 39.82 -9.08
CA LEU A 10 -3.97 40.23 -9.63
C LEU A 10 -4.89 39.01 -9.63
N LEU A 11 -5.77 38.91 -8.63
CA LEU A 11 -6.87 37.95 -8.66
C LEU A 11 -7.79 38.30 -9.82
N SER A 12 -7.61 37.58 -10.92
CA SER A 12 -8.53 37.58 -12.05
C SER A 12 -9.90 37.13 -11.55
N ARG A 13 -10.86 38.07 -11.49
CA ARG A 13 -12.27 37.81 -11.22
C ARG A 13 -12.82 36.97 -12.36
N ARG A 14 -12.71 35.64 -12.23
CA ARG A 14 -13.44 34.70 -13.08
C ARG A 14 -14.93 34.96 -12.88
N ALA A 15 -15.57 35.51 -13.90
CA ALA A 15 -17.00 35.64 -13.98
C ALA A 15 -17.64 34.28 -13.71
N LEU A 16 -18.38 34.18 -12.61
CA LEU A 16 -19.18 33.02 -12.27
C LEU A 16 -20.32 32.95 -13.30
N SER A 17 -20.11 32.12 -14.32
CA SER A 17 -21.16 31.72 -15.24
C SER A 17 -22.26 31.03 -14.42
N ARG A 18 -23.40 31.72 -14.28
CA ARG A 18 -24.64 31.15 -13.71
C ARG A 18 -25.04 29.96 -14.57
N ARG A 19 -24.63 28.77 -14.17
CA ARG A 19 -25.24 27.54 -14.67
C ARG A 19 -26.68 27.54 -14.18
N HIS A 20 -27.64 27.59 -15.11
CA HIS A 20 -29.01 27.21 -14.81
C HIS A 20 -28.99 25.78 -14.28
N LEU A 21 -29.12 25.63 -12.97
CA LEU A 21 -29.43 24.35 -12.33
C LEU A 21 -30.84 23.99 -12.77
N SER A 22 -30.95 23.20 -13.83
CA SER A 22 -32.16 22.45 -14.10
C SER A 22 -32.33 21.47 -12.93
N THR A 23 -33.33 21.71 -12.09
CA THR A 23 -33.85 20.72 -11.14
C THR A 23 -34.63 19.68 -11.94
N GLU A 24 -33.95 18.97 -12.85
CA GLU A 24 -34.42 17.65 -13.23
C GLU A 24 -33.91 16.71 -12.15
N ALA A 25 -34.80 16.30 -11.26
CA ALA A 25 -34.56 15.11 -10.47
C ALA A 25 -34.21 13.99 -11.46
N PRO A 26 -33.10 13.24 -11.26
CA PRO A 26 -32.84 12.06 -12.07
C PRO A 26 -34.11 11.20 -12.03
N PRO A 27 -34.62 10.73 -13.17
CA PRO A 27 -35.73 9.79 -13.14
C PRO A 27 -35.33 8.67 -12.18
N ALA A 28 -36.19 8.40 -11.20
CA ALA A 28 -35.97 7.33 -10.24
C ALA A 28 -35.49 6.09 -11.01
N PRO A 29 -34.40 5.42 -10.56
CA PRO A 29 -33.92 4.25 -11.27
C PRO A 29 -35.10 3.31 -11.42
N ARG A 30 -35.52 3.08 -12.68
CA ARG A 30 -36.54 2.10 -12.97
C ARG A 30 -36.09 0.83 -12.26
N PRO A 31 -36.95 0.18 -11.44
CA PRO A 31 -36.58 -1.11 -10.87
C PRO A 31 -36.15 -1.94 -12.06
N MET A 32 -34.86 -2.33 -12.09
CA MET A 32 -34.37 -3.19 -13.15
C MET A 32 -35.36 -4.36 -13.18
N PRO A 33 -35.90 -4.76 -14.34
CA PRO A 33 -36.60 -6.02 -14.40
C PRO A 33 -35.67 -7.01 -13.72
N LYS A 34 -36.13 -7.66 -12.65
CA LYS A 34 -35.39 -8.79 -12.11
C LYS A 34 -35.31 -9.71 -13.28
N ASP A 35 -34.15 -9.74 -13.92
CA ASP A 35 -33.90 -10.53 -15.10
C ASP A 35 -34.55 -11.87 -14.83
N GLU A 36 -35.43 -12.31 -15.73
CA GLU A 36 -35.99 -13.65 -15.76
C GLU A 36 -34.79 -14.59 -15.86
N THR A 37 -34.14 -14.81 -14.72
CA THR A 37 -33.06 -15.77 -14.55
C THR A 37 -33.81 -17.07 -14.52
N GLY A 38 -34.18 -17.55 -15.71
CA GLY A 38 -34.97 -18.76 -15.90
C GLY A 38 -34.36 -19.83 -15.01
N ASP A 39 -35.18 -20.39 -14.13
CA ASP A 39 -34.82 -21.28 -13.03
C ASP A 39 -33.40 -21.83 -13.16
N ASP A 40 -32.44 -21.13 -12.57
CA ASP A 40 -31.04 -21.48 -12.76
C ASP A 40 -30.84 -22.85 -12.09
N PHE A 41 -30.66 -23.89 -12.90
CA PHE A 41 -30.69 -25.31 -12.48
C PHE A 41 -29.55 -25.71 -11.54
N ARG A 42 -28.69 -24.76 -11.16
CA ARG A 42 -27.47 -25.03 -10.41
C ARG A 42 -27.80 -24.99 -8.92
N PRO A 43 -27.41 -26.02 -8.16
CA PRO A 43 -27.51 -25.98 -6.71
C PRO A 43 -26.80 -24.74 -6.15
N SER A 44 -27.39 -24.13 -5.11
CA SER A 44 -26.89 -22.88 -4.51
C SER A 44 -25.42 -22.95 -4.03
N TRP A 45 -24.93 -24.14 -3.68
CA TRP A 45 -23.53 -24.35 -3.29
C TRP A 45 -22.53 -24.09 -4.41
N VAL A 46 -22.94 -24.20 -5.69
CA VAL A 46 -22.09 -23.92 -6.85
C VAL A 46 -21.71 -22.45 -6.89
N TYR A 47 -22.65 -21.55 -6.59
CA TYR A 47 -22.38 -20.11 -6.53
C TYR A 47 -21.51 -19.74 -5.33
N LEU A 48 -21.69 -20.43 -4.21
CA LEU A 48 -20.83 -20.24 -3.05
C LEU A 48 -19.40 -20.71 -3.38
N GLY A 49 -19.26 -21.87 -4.02
CA GLY A 49 -17.98 -22.40 -4.47
C GLY A 49 -17.29 -21.50 -5.48
N SER A 50 -18.00 -21.05 -6.51
CA SER A 50 -17.42 -20.14 -7.52
C SER A 50 -16.99 -18.81 -6.90
N ARG A 51 -17.78 -18.27 -5.97
CA ARG A 51 -17.44 -17.04 -5.25
C ARG A 51 -16.22 -17.23 -4.36
N LEU A 52 -16.11 -18.34 -3.64
CA LEU A 52 -14.93 -18.68 -2.85
C LEU A 52 -13.69 -18.86 -3.74
N VAL A 53 -13.82 -19.55 -4.86
CA VAL A 53 -12.71 -19.71 -5.82
C VAL A 53 -12.24 -18.36 -6.33
N SER A 54 -13.14 -17.47 -6.74
CA SER A 54 -12.75 -16.11 -7.15
C SER A 54 -12.07 -15.34 -6.01
N TRP A 55 -12.58 -15.47 -4.79
CA TRP A 55 -12.00 -14.85 -3.60
C TRP A 55 -10.64 -15.41 -3.20
N VAL A 56 -10.27 -16.62 -3.61
CA VAL A 56 -8.97 -17.22 -3.31
C VAL A 56 -8.01 -17.05 -4.47
N VAL A 57 -8.46 -17.32 -5.70
CA VAL A 57 -7.61 -17.34 -6.90
C VAL A 57 -7.13 -15.94 -7.25
N ILE A 58 -8.00 -14.92 -7.19
CA ILE A 58 -7.61 -13.55 -7.56
C ILE A 58 -6.52 -13.00 -6.62
N PRO A 59 -6.72 -12.96 -5.28
CA PRO A 59 -5.66 -12.49 -4.40
C PRO A 59 -4.48 -13.46 -4.33
N GLY A 60 -4.72 -14.78 -4.43
CA GLY A 60 -3.65 -15.79 -4.45
C GLY A 60 -2.71 -15.60 -5.62
N THR A 61 -3.23 -15.31 -6.82
CA THR A 61 -2.42 -14.99 -8.01
C THR A 61 -1.61 -13.71 -7.81
N GLY A 62 -2.21 -12.69 -7.19
CA GLY A 62 -1.51 -11.44 -6.85
C GLY A 62 -0.34 -11.69 -5.89
N LEU A 63 -0.58 -12.42 -4.80
CA LEU A 63 0.44 -12.79 -3.82
C LEU A 63 1.56 -13.64 -4.44
N TYR A 64 1.19 -14.64 -5.25
CA TYR A 64 2.16 -15.47 -5.96
C TYR A 64 3.04 -14.63 -6.88
N SER A 65 2.42 -13.71 -7.63
CA SER A 65 3.13 -12.78 -8.51
C SER A 65 4.10 -11.91 -7.69
N ILE A 66 3.65 -11.34 -6.58
CA ILE A 66 4.46 -10.46 -5.75
C ILE A 66 5.64 -11.20 -5.12
N PHE A 67 5.48 -12.40 -4.56
CA PHE A 67 6.52 -13.01 -3.71
C PHE A 67 7.28 -14.18 -4.34
N PHE A 68 6.65 -14.94 -5.23
CA PHE A 68 7.21 -16.20 -5.73
C PHE A 68 7.56 -16.16 -7.21
N TYR A 69 6.80 -15.42 -8.02
CA TYR A 69 7.04 -15.35 -9.44
C TYR A 69 8.31 -14.54 -9.74
N ASP A 70 9.28 -15.15 -10.40
CA ASP A 70 10.50 -14.47 -10.82
C ASP A 70 10.25 -13.72 -12.13
N PHE A 71 10.31 -12.38 -12.08
CA PHE A 71 10.14 -11.51 -13.25
C PHE A 71 11.46 -11.28 -14.01
N GLY A 72 12.55 -11.93 -13.60
CA GLY A 72 13.87 -11.76 -14.17
C GLY A 72 14.57 -10.47 -13.71
N ASP A 73 15.66 -10.14 -14.39
CA ASP A 73 16.63 -9.11 -13.98
C ASP A 73 16.19 -7.66 -14.30
N HIS A 74 14.87 -7.43 -14.40
CA HIS A 74 14.27 -6.15 -14.77
C HIS A 74 13.56 -5.51 -13.58
N GLU A 75 13.59 -4.17 -13.51
CA GLU A 75 12.83 -3.44 -12.50
C GLU A 75 11.34 -3.71 -12.68
N HIS A 76 10.71 -4.27 -11.66
CA HIS A 76 9.32 -4.73 -11.70
C HIS A 76 8.46 -3.95 -10.71
N VAL A 77 7.18 -3.74 -11.03
CA VAL A 77 6.25 -2.94 -10.21
C VAL A 77 6.09 -3.43 -8.77
N PHE A 78 6.43 -4.69 -8.51
CA PHE A 78 6.36 -5.32 -7.19
C PHE A 78 7.68 -5.28 -6.41
N GLN A 79 8.78 -4.77 -6.98
CA GLN A 79 10.06 -4.62 -6.28
C GLN A 79 9.95 -3.75 -5.01
N PRO A 80 9.27 -2.59 -5.02
CA PRO A 80 9.10 -1.80 -3.80
C PRO A 80 8.38 -2.57 -2.69
N VAL A 81 7.38 -3.37 -3.05
CA VAL A 81 6.62 -4.21 -2.11
C VAL A 81 7.48 -5.34 -1.56
N ARG A 82 8.30 -5.99 -2.41
CA ARG A 82 9.27 -7.01 -1.97
C ARG A 82 10.28 -6.45 -0.99
N ARG A 83 10.85 -5.27 -1.28
CA ARG A 83 11.81 -4.58 -0.39
C ARG A 83 11.17 -4.24 0.95
N TRP A 84 9.98 -3.63 0.92
CA TRP A 84 9.20 -3.37 2.15
C TRP A 84 8.93 -4.64 2.96
N GLY A 85 8.55 -5.75 2.31
CA GLY A 85 8.32 -7.03 2.96
C GLY A 85 9.58 -7.59 3.60
N ALA A 86 10.70 -7.56 2.88
CA ALA A 86 12.00 -7.99 3.38
C ALA A 86 12.47 -7.12 4.57
N ASP A 87 12.30 -5.80 4.48
CA ASP A 87 12.63 -4.85 5.55
C ASP A 87 11.76 -5.09 6.79
N THR A 88 10.49 -5.42 6.59
CA THR A 88 9.55 -5.74 7.66
C THR A 88 9.93 -7.03 8.36
N VAL A 89 10.23 -8.10 7.60
CA VAL A 89 10.70 -9.38 8.15
C VAL A 89 12.04 -9.21 8.88
N ASN A 90 12.99 -8.50 8.27
CA ASN A 90 14.27 -8.18 8.90
C ASN A 90 14.09 -7.31 10.14
N GLY A 91 13.09 -6.43 10.19
CA GLY A 91 12.76 -5.66 11.39
C GLY A 91 12.34 -6.54 12.57
N PHE A 92 11.64 -7.64 12.30
CA PHE A 92 11.24 -8.61 13.33
C PHE A 92 12.37 -9.54 13.77
N PHE A 93 13.26 -9.93 12.85
CA PHE A 93 14.36 -10.87 13.11
C PHE A 93 15.72 -10.20 13.30
N SER A 94 15.80 -8.87 13.29
CA SER A 94 17.01 -8.11 13.62
C SER A 94 16.85 -7.35 14.92
N LEU A 95 17.99 -7.01 15.53
CA LEU A 95 18.04 -6.20 16.74
C LEU A 95 17.22 -4.91 16.54
N SER A 96 16.35 -4.63 17.51
CA SER A 96 15.63 -3.37 17.60
C SER A 96 16.63 -2.20 17.61
N SER A 97 16.19 -1.01 17.18
CA SER A 97 17.07 0.17 17.14
C SER A 97 17.69 0.49 18.52
N SER A 98 17.00 0.13 19.60
CA SER A 98 17.51 0.18 20.98
C SER A 98 18.62 -0.84 21.24
N GLU A 99 18.47 -2.08 20.81
CA GLU A 99 19.49 -3.13 21.00
C GLU A 99 20.73 -2.89 20.15
N LYS A 100 20.57 -2.38 18.92
CA LYS A 100 21.70 -1.96 18.09
C LYS A 100 22.55 -0.89 18.77
N ARG A 101 21.91 0.04 19.49
CA ARG A 101 22.59 1.11 20.22
C ARG A 101 23.40 0.57 21.40
N LEU A 102 22.83 -0.37 22.16
CA LEU A 102 23.54 -1.03 23.25
C LEU A 102 24.76 -1.82 22.76
N GLN A 103 24.63 -2.53 21.63
CA GLN A 103 25.75 -3.25 21.02
C GLN A 103 26.87 -2.32 20.54
N LEU A 104 26.53 -1.13 20.01
CA LEU A 104 27.49 -0.10 19.64
C LEU A 104 28.19 0.51 20.88
N GLU A 105 27.45 0.74 21.96
CA GLU A 105 27.98 1.23 23.23
C GLU A 105 28.92 0.20 23.88
N ASP A 106 28.54 -1.08 23.90
CA ASP A 106 29.39 -2.19 24.38
C ASP A 106 30.66 -2.39 23.51
N ALA A 107 30.54 -2.26 22.18
CA ALA A 107 31.69 -2.37 21.27
C ALA A 107 32.65 -1.17 21.36
N SER A 108 32.16 0.00 21.79
CA SER A 108 32.97 1.20 21.98
C SER A 108 33.67 1.27 23.34
N THR A 109 33.29 0.41 24.28
CA THR A 109 33.98 0.27 25.56
C THR A 109 35.26 -0.53 25.31
N PRO A 110 36.46 0.08 25.39
CA PRO A 110 37.69 -0.67 25.23
C PRO A 110 37.74 -1.67 26.38
N GLN A 111 37.75 -2.95 26.04
CA GLN A 111 37.98 -4.05 26.97
C GLN A 111 39.41 -3.88 27.50
N PHE A 112 39.55 -3.13 28.60
CA PHE A 112 40.78 -3.06 29.37
C PHE A 112 40.97 -4.44 29.98
N SER A 113 41.64 -5.30 29.21
CA SER A 113 42.08 -6.62 29.65
C SER A 113 43.07 -6.38 30.77
N ASP A 114 42.60 -6.56 32.01
CA ASP A 114 43.41 -6.71 33.21
C ASP A 114 44.30 -7.97 33.05
N SER A 115 45.36 -7.87 32.26
CA SER A 115 46.52 -8.75 32.31
C SER A 115 47.58 -8.05 33.17
N GLU A 116 47.27 -7.84 34.45
CA GLU A 116 48.24 -7.42 35.44
C GLU A 116 48.33 -8.48 36.55
N THR A 117 49.51 -9.09 36.62
CA THR A 117 50.16 -9.60 37.84
C THR A 117 49.56 -10.85 38.48
N THR A 118 50.17 -12.00 38.17
CA THR A 118 50.51 -12.96 39.22
C THR A 118 51.96 -13.41 39.00
N ALA A 119 52.77 -13.11 40.00
CA ALA A 119 54.18 -13.42 40.14
C ALA A 119 54.43 -14.91 40.44
#